data_AF-A0A6L5GT49-F1
#
_entry.id   AF-A0A6L5GT49-F1
#
_cell.length_a   1.000
_cell.length_b   1.000
_cell.length_c   1.000
_cell.angle_alpha   90.00
_cell.angle_beta   90.00
_cell.angle_gamma   90.00
#
_symmetry.space_group_name_H-M   'P 1'
#
loop_
_entity.id
_entity.type
_entity.pdbx_description
1 polymer ?
#
loop_
_entity_poly.entity_id
_entity_poly.type
_entity_poly.pdbx_seq_one_letter_code
_entity_poly.pdbx_strand_id
1 'polypeptide(L)'
;MQIEHNEKEIAAMREFHKGNRQEGLRLQEEFAAEFRKEYAEKDHCPCQKACRYHGNCKECVAIHRAHQEHVPNCMREMLNAKFKILSGLTENTLANEIEPPKEILRKEFQK
;
A
#
# COMPACT_ATOMS: atom_id res chain seq x y z
N MET A 1 -8.04 1.21 12.14
CA MET A 1 -8.88 1.28 10.94
C MET A 1 -8.25 0.38 9.91
N GLN A 2 -9.06 -0.26 9.07
CA GLN A 2 -8.55 -1.03 7.96
C GLN A 2 -8.30 -0.10 6.77
N ILE A 3 -7.08 -0.07 6.23
CA ILE A 3 -6.70 0.78 5.09
C ILE A 3 -7.07 0.06 3.79
N GLU A 4 -6.61 -1.17 3.62
CA GLU A 4 -6.84 -1.99 2.45
C GLU A 4 -8.31 -2.41 2.34
N HIS A 5 -8.94 -2.23 1.18
CA HIS A 5 -10.35 -2.54 0.96
C HIS A 5 -11.30 -1.77 1.91
N ASN A 6 -10.93 -0.56 2.33
CA ASN A 6 -11.79 0.26 3.18
C ASN A 6 -13.15 0.55 2.51
N GLU A 7 -14.24 0.26 3.22
CA GLU A 7 -15.60 0.39 2.70
C GLU A 7 -15.97 1.83 2.32
N LYS A 8 -15.46 2.84 3.05
CA LYS A 8 -15.73 4.26 2.76
C LYS A 8 -15.08 4.69 1.44
N GLU A 9 -13.82 4.33 1.20
CA GLU A 9 -13.13 4.65 -0.06
C GLU A 9 -13.76 3.90 -1.25
N ILE A 10 -14.19 2.65 -1.05
CA ILE A 10 -14.93 1.91 -2.08
C ILE A 10 -16.28 2.60 -2.39
N ALA A 11 -17.00 3.05 -1.36
CA ALA A 11 -18.23 3.82 -1.54
C ALA A 11 -17.97 5.17 -2.22
N ALA A 12 -16.91 5.89 -1.85
CA ALA A 12 -16.50 7.14 -2.48
C ALA A 12 -16.29 6.96 -3.99
N MET A 13 -15.57 5.91 -4.40
CA MET A 13 -15.36 5.58 -5.80
C MET A 13 -16.66 5.25 -6.54
N ARG A 14 -17.61 4.57 -5.89
CA ARG A 14 -18.95 4.31 -6.48
C ARG A 14 -19.70 5.62 -6.74
N GLU A 15 -19.61 6.59 -5.85
CA GLU A 15 -20.25 7.91 -6.03
C GLU A 15 -19.57 8.73 -7.13
N PHE A 16 -18.24 8.70 -7.21
CA PHE A 16 -17.52 9.32 -8.33
C PHE A 16 -17.93 8.74 -9.69
N HIS A 17 -18.08 7.41 -9.80
CA HIS A 17 -18.54 6.78 -11.05
C HIS A 17 -19.99 7.14 -11.41
N LYS A 18 -20.83 7.50 -10.43
CA LYS A 18 -22.19 8.03 -10.66
C LYS A 18 -22.21 9.53 -11.00
N GLY A 19 -21.07 10.21 -10.97
CA GLY A 19 -20.97 11.66 -11.14
C GLY A 19 -21.27 12.48 -9.88
N ASN A 20 -21.54 11.83 -8.75
CA ASN A 20 -21.81 12.50 -7.47
C ASN A 20 -20.52 12.90 -6.75
N ARG A 21 -19.87 13.94 -7.27
CA ARG A 21 -18.54 14.38 -6.79
C ARG A 21 -18.57 14.89 -5.35
N GLN A 22 -19.66 15.52 -4.92
CA GLN A 22 -19.77 16.07 -3.57
C GLN A 22 -19.76 14.97 -2.51
N GLU A 23 -20.57 13.93 -2.70
CA GLU A 23 -20.63 12.80 -1.77
C GLU A 23 -19.35 11.97 -1.79
N GLY A 24 -18.77 11.74 -2.97
CA GLY A 24 -17.48 11.06 -3.08
C GLY A 24 -16.38 11.77 -2.29
N LEU A 25 -16.29 13.11 -2.39
CA LEU A 25 -15.34 13.91 -1.61
C LEU A 25 -15.63 13.88 -0.11
N ARG A 26 -16.91 13.88 0.30
CA ARG A 26 -17.28 13.76 1.72
C ARG A 26 -16.77 12.45 2.32
N LEU A 27 -17.04 11.33 1.67
CA LEU A 27 -16.60 10.00 2.10
C LEU A 27 -15.07 9.89 2.14
N GLN A 28 -14.39 10.44 1.14
CA GLN A 28 -12.93 10.45 1.08
C GLN A 28 -12.30 11.28 2.20
N GLU A 29 -12.86 12.46 2.50
CA GLU A 29 -12.37 13.28 3.61
C GLU A 29 -12.63 12.63 4.97
N GLU A 30 -13.76 11.94 5.14
CA GLU A 30 -14.04 11.16 6.36
C GLU A 30 -12.99 10.06 6.59
N PHE A 31 -12.67 9.29 5.56
CA PHE A 31 -11.60 8.29 5.64
C PHE A 31 -10.25 8.95 5.96
N ALA A 32 -9.89 10.02 5.25
CA ALA A 32 -8.63 10.72 5.45
C ALA A 32 -8.52 11.32 6.87
N ALA A 33 -9.62 11.86 7.42
CA ALA A 33 -9.67 12.40 8.77
C ALA A 33 -9.52 11.32 9.84
N GLU A 34 -10.19 10.18 9.69
CA GLU A 34 -10.02 9.01 10.56
C GLU A 34 -8.58 8.51 10.54
N PHE A 35 -7.99 8.43 9.34
CA PHE A 35 -6.60 8.02 9.15
C PHE A 35 -5.62 8.95 9.87
N ARG A 36 -5.77 10.27 9.67
CA ARG A 36 -4.93 11.26 10.36
C ARG A 36 -5.07 11.17 11.88
N LYS A 37 -6.29 10.93 12.38
CA LYS A 37 -6.54 10.80 13.82
C LYS A 37 -5.93 9.52 14.41
N GLU A 38 -6.11 8.40 13.74
CA GLU A 38 -5.67 7.10 14.27
C GLU A 38 -4.15 6.94 14.22
N TYR A 39 -3.53 7.42 13.15
CA TYR A 39 -2.09 7.27 12.88
C TYR A 39 -1.29 8.55 13.15
N ALA A 40 -1.82 9.48 13.94
CA ALA A 40 -1.09 10.70 14.35
C ALA A 40 0.24 10.35 15.05
N GLU A 41 0.21 9.35 15.93
CA GLU A 41 1.33 8.96 16.80
C GLU A 41 1.73 7.48 16.62
N LYS A 42 1.22 6.82 15.57
CA LYS A 42 1.43 5.38 15.35
C LYS A 42 1.96 5.13 13.93
N ASP A 43 2.93 4.25 13.83
CA ASP A 43 3.39 3.74 12.54
C ASP A 43 2.37 2.74 11.97
N HIS A 44 1.95 2.95 10.73
CA HIS A 44 1.10 2.04 9.95
C HIS A 44 1.87 1.34 8.84
N CYS A 45 3.19 1.55 8.76
CA CYS A 45 4.02 0.97 7.73
C CYS A 45 4.11 -0.56 7.89
N PRO A 46 3.71 -1.37 6.88
CA PRO A 46 3.83 -2.82 6.94
C PRO A 46 5.27 -3.31 6.67
N CYS A 47 6.23 -2.40 6.45
CA CYS A 47 7.59 -2.75 6.09
C CYS A 47 8.36 -3.32 7.29
N GLN A 48 8.91 -4.52 7.13
CA GLN A 48 9.74 -5.17 8.15
C GLN A 48 11.23 -4.89 8.00
N LYS A 49 11.66 -4.25 6.90
CA LYS A 49 13.08 -3.93 6.64
C LYS A 49 13.65 -2.99 7.69
N ALA A 50 14.92 -3.13 8.01
CA ALA A 50 15.64 -2.16 8.83
C ALA A 50 15.80 -0.83 8.08
N CYS A 51 14.87 0.09 8.28
CA CYS A 51 14.81 1.38 7.59
C CYS A 51 14.58 2.51 8.61
N ARG A 52 15.19 3.67 8.40
CA ARG A 52 15.01 4.83 9.28
C ARG A 52 13.77 5.68 8.98
N TYR A 53 13.08 5.40 7.86
CA TYR A 53 11.97 6.22 7.34
C TYR A 53 10.58 5.62 7.62
N HIS A 54 10.49 4.59 8.47
CA HIS A 54 9.21 4.08 8.95
C HIS A 54 8.38 5.20 9.60
N GLY A 55 7.05 5.15 9.47
CA GLY A 55 6.16 6.21 9.91
C GLY A 55 6.16 7.49 9.04
N ASN A 56 7.14 7.70 8.14
CA ASN A 56 7.21 8.87 7.28
C ASN A 56 6.93 8.54 5.81
N CYS A 57 5.64 8.44 5.47
CA CYS A 57 5.19 8.04 4.14
C CYS A 57 5.64 8.98 3.01
N LYS A 58 5.75 10.29 3.26
CA LYS A 58 6.16 11.26 2.24
C LYS A 58 7.61 11.02 1.81
N GLU A 59 8.51 10.87 2.77
CA GLU A 59 9.93 10.58 2.49
C GLU A 59 10.11 9.17 1.91
N CYS A 60 9.42 8.17 2.47
CA CYS A 60 9.45 6.80 1.96
C CYS A 60 9.06 6.75 0.46
N VAL A 61 7.95 7.38 0.08
CA VAL A 61 7.50 7.44 -1.32
C VAL A 61 8.49 8.22 -2.19
N ALA A 62 9.00 9.36 -1.72
CA ALA A 62 9.97 10.15 -2.47
C ALA A 62 11.26 9.37 -2.76
N ILE A 63 11.79 8.63 -1.78
CA ILE A 63 12.99 7.80 -1.93
C ILE A 63 12.74 6.69 -2.95
N HIS A 64 11.67 5.92 -2.80
CA HIS A 64 11.33 4.83 -3.74
C HIS A 64 11.08 5.32 -5.17
N ARG A 65 10.47 6.50 -5.32
CA ARG A 65 10.29 7.14 -6.62
C ARG A 65 11.62 7.62 -7.22
N ALA A 66 12.56 8.07 -6.39
CA ALA A 66 13.85 8.57 -6.86
C ALA A 66 14.74 7.45 -7.38
N HIS A 67 14.86 6.33 -6.66
CA HIS A 67 15.74 5.23 -7.09
C HIS A 67 15.08 4.24 -8.07
N GLN A 68 13.74 4.22 -8.20
CA GLN A 68 12.96 3.41 -9.16
C GLN A 68 13.21 1.89 -9.14
N GLU A 69 14.01 1.39 -8.21
CA GLU A 69 14.32 -0.04 -8.09
C GLU A 69 13.08 -0.86 -7.73
N HIS A 70 12.26 -0.38 -6.78
CA HIS A 70 11.04 -1.04 -6.35
C HIS A 70 10.09 -0.09 -5.62
N VAL A 71 8.82 -0.50 -5.49
CA VAL A 71 7.79 0.26 -4.75
C VAL A 71 7.89 0.06 -3.23
N PRO A 72 7.32 0.98 -2.43
CA PRO A 72 7.17 0.79 -0.97
C PRO A 72 6.34 -0.46 -0.63
N ASN A 73 6.61 -1.08 0.53
CA ASN A 73 5.90 -2.29 0.96
C ASN A 73 4.37 -2.11 1.05
N CYS A 74 3.88 -0.93 1.45
CA CYS A 74 2.44 -0.65 1.54
C CYS A 74 1.71 -0.70 0.18
N MET A 75 2.42 -0.64 -0.95
CA MET A 75 1.83 -0.77 -2.29
C MET A 75 1.93 -2.18 -2.86
N ARG A 76 2.77 -3.05 -2.27
CA ARG A 76 3.08 -4.36 -2.84
C ARG A 76 1.86 -5.27 -2.90
N GLU A 77 1.00 -5.30 -1.88
CA GLU A 77 -0.18 -6.17 -1.89
C GLU A 77 -1.15 -5.82 -3.01
N MET A 78 -1.41 -4.52 -3.22
CA MET A 78 -2.25 -4.03 -4.31
C MET A 78 -1.70 -4.43 -5.68
N LEU A 79 -0.39 -4.24 -5.89
CA LEU A 79 0.25 -4.62 -7.15
C LEU A 79 0.29 -6.14 -7.34
N ASN A 80 0.62 -6.90 -6.30
CA ASN A 80 0.65 -8.34 -6.33
C ASN A 80 -0.72 -8.93 -6.66
N ALA A 81 -1.82 -8.32 -6.18
CA ALA A 81 -3.17 -8.74 -6.57
C ALA A 81 -3.41 -8.60 -8.09
N LYS A 82 -2.85 -7.57 -8.73
CA LYS A 82 -2.91 -7.39 -10.19
C LYS A 82 -1.95 -8.34 -10.91
N PHE A 83 -0.73 -8.49 -10.40
CA PHE A 83 0.26 -9.39 -10.98
C PHE A 83 -0.17 -10.85 -10.92
N LYS A 84 -0.86 -11.30 -9.87
CA LYS A 84 -1.44 -12.65 -9.79
C LYS A 84 -2.45 -12.94 -10.90
N ILE A 85 -3.25 -11.94 -11.28
CA ILE A 85 -4.18 -12.09 -12.41
C ILE A 85 -3.39 -12.22 -13.71
N LEU A 86 -2.37 -11.38 -13.89
CA LEU A 86 -1.52 -11.37 -15.08
C LEU A 86 -0.70 -12.66 -15.22
N SER A 87 -0.12 -13.17 -14.13
CA SER A 87 0.66 -14.41 -14.13
C SER A 87 -0.19 -15.62 -14.50
N GLY A 88 -1.51 -15.55 -14.30
CA GLY A 88 -2.46 -16.56 -14.76
C GLY A 88 -2.43 -16.80 -16.28
N LEU A 89 -1.96 -15.83 -17.08
CA LEU A 89 -1.80 -16.01 -18.54
C LEU A 89 -0.78 -17.09 -18.92
N THR A 90 0.16 -17.41 -18.03
CA THR A 90 1.16 -18.46 -18.22
C THR A 90 1.07 -19.54 -17.14
N GLU A 91 -0.13 -19.75 -16.57
CA GLU A 91 -0.31 -20.71 -15.47
C GLU A 91 0.63 -20.47 -14.28
N ASN A 92 1.06 -19.21 -14.09
CA ASN A 92 2.00 -18.74 -13.07
C ASN A 92 3.45 -19.24 -13.22
N THR A 93 3.86 -19.72 -14.40
CA THR A 93 5.25 -20.19 -14.63
C THR A 93 6.32 -19.14 -14.31
N LEU A 94 6.02 -17.84 -14.45
CA LEU A 94 6.93 -16.75 -14.09
C LEU A 94 7.43 -16.83 -12.64
N ALA A 95 6.63 -17.36 -11.71
CA ALA A 95 7.03 -17.52 -10.32
C ALA A 95 8.22 -18.49 -10.15
N ASN A 96 8.45 -19.39 -11.11
CA ASN A 96 9.59 -20.30 -11.11
C ASN A 96 10.89 -19.64 -11.57
N GLU A 97 10.80 -18.44 -12.18
CA GLU A 97 11.92 -17.74 -12.81
C GLU A 97 12.45 -16.58 -11.96
N ILE A 98 11.78 -16.25 -10.84
CA ILE A 98 12.12 -15.10 -10.00
C ILE A 98 12.41 -15.52 -8.56
N GLU A 99 13.47 -14.95 -8.00
CA GLU A 99 13.83 -15.14 -6.59
C GLU A 99 13.70 -13.83 -5.82
N PRO A 100 13.12 -13.84 -4.61
CA PRO A 100 13.09 -12.64 -3.78
C PRO A 100 14.52 -12.29 -3.33
N PRO A 101 14.87 -10.99 -3.25
CA PRO A 101 16.18 -10.58 -2.77
C PRO A 101 16.36 -10.90 -1.29
N LYS A 102 17.61 -11.05 -0.83
CA LYS A 102 17.92 -11.14 0.60
C LYS A 102 17.65 -9.80 1.27
N GLU A 103 16.76 -9.78 2.25
CA GLU A 103 16.38 -8.55 2.97
C GLU A 103 16.99 -8.52 4.38
N ILE A 104 17.46 -7.34 4.80
CA ILE A 104 17.87 -7.09 6.19
C ILE A 104 16.66 -6.56 6.95
N LEU A 105 16.10 -7.38 7.84
CA LEU A 105 14.90 -7.05 8.62
C LEU A 105 15.23 -6.31 9.91
N ARG A 106 14.25 -5.63 10.53
CA ARG A 106 14.37 -5.12 11.90
C ARG A 106 14.51 -6.27 12.89
N LYS A 107 15.13 -6.00 14.04
CA LYS A 107 15.50 -7.02 15.04
C LYS A 107 14.31 -7.87 15.48
N GLU A 108 13.14 -7.27 15.64
CA GLU A 108 11.91 -7.95 16.06
C GLU A 108 11.38 -8.98 15.03
N PHE A 109 11.87 -8.94 13.78
CA PHE A 109 11.50 -9.87 12.71
C PHE A 109 12.63 -10.84 12.31
N GLN A 110 13.81 -10.73 12.94
CA GLN A 110 14.90 -11.68 12.74
C GLN A 110 14.64 -12.91 13.64
N LYS A 111 14.40 -14.07 13.03
CA LYS A 111 14.24 -15.36 13.72
C LYS A 111 15.58 -16.02 14.00
#